data_AF-A0A432YDE3-F1
#
_entry.id   AF-A0A432YDE3-F1
#
_cell.length_a   1.000
_cell.length_b   1.000
_cell.length_c   1.000
_cell.angle_alpha   90.00
_cell.angle_beta   90.00
_cell.angle_gamma   90.00
#
_symmetry.space_group_name_H-M   'P 1'
#
loop_
_entity.id
_entity.type
_entity.pdbx_description
1 polymer ?
#
loop_
_entity_poly.entity_id
_entity_poly.type
_entity_poly.pdbx_seq_one_letter_code
_entity_poly.pdbx_strand_id
1 'polypeptide(L)'
;MQRKQNIMWIVIAVIAALFFADEILGFVGAVIGIVFSIGFTGLLLLALAAGAFALAVFVGCSVGLALTIATVALVLSLFGWLLPYLLVGFLVYLVVRKKPNTV
;
A
#
# COMPACT_ATOMS: atom_id res chain seq x y z
N MET A 1 47.04 -10.62 -13.50
CA MET A 1 45.98 -11.64 -13.37
C MET A 1 44.65 -11.14 -12.80
N GLN A 2 44.58 -10.00 -12.09
CA GLN A 2 43.32 -9.47 -11.50
C GLN A 2 42.28 -8.92 -12.48
N ARG A 3 42.69 -8.49 -13.69
CA ARG A 3 41.78 -7.87 -14.68
C ARG A 3 40.77 -8.86 -15.31
N LYS A 4 41.14 -10.14 -15.40
CA LYS A 4 40.26 -11.21 -15.92
C LYS A 4 39.10 -11.53 -14.99
N GLN A 5 39.32 -11.52 -13.67
CA GLN A 5 38.24 -11.71 -12.70
C GLN A 5 37.24 -10.55 -12.76
N ASN A 6 37.69 -9.30 -12.93
CA ASN A 6 36.80 -8.13 -13.00
C ASN A 6 35.87 -8.16 -14.22
N ILE A 7 36.36 -8.64 -15.37
CA ILE A 7 35.54 -8.84 -16.59
C ILE A 7 34.55 -10.00 -16.40
N MET A 8 34.97 -11.08 -15.72
CA MET A 8 34.12 -12.25 -15.49
C MET A 8 32.92 -11.92 -14.59
N TRP A 9 33.10 -11.07 -13.57
CA TRP A 9 31.99 -10.58 -12.75
C TRP A 9 30.98 -9.75 -13.53
N ILE A 10 31.45 -8.92 -14.48
CA ILE A 10 30.57 -8.13 -15.35
C ILE A 10 29.76 -9.06 -16.27
N VAL A 11 30.40 -10.08 -16.85
CA VAL A 11 29.70 -11.06 -17.71
C VAL A 11 28.70 -11.88 -16.91
N ILE A 12 29.05 -12.33 -15.70
CA ILE A 12 28.13 -13.05 -14.80
C ILE A 12 26.96 -12.14 -14.39
N ALA A 13 27.21 -10.86 -14.10
CA ALA A 13 26.15 -9.91 -13.78
C ALA A 13 25.21 -9.65 -14.97
N VAL A 14 25.74 -9.60 -16.20
CA VAL A 14 24.93 -9.45 -17.43
C VAL A 14 24.10 -10.70 -17.70
N ILE A 15 24.66 -11.90 -17.51
CA ILE A 15 23.93 -13.16 -17.66
C ILE A 15 22.86 -13.28 -16.56
N ALA A 16 23.21 -12.99 -15.31
CA ALA A 16 22.25 -12.97 -14.20
C ALA A 16 21.14 -11.93 -14.44
N ALA A 17 21.48 -10.74 -14.94
CA ALA A 17 20.50 -9.72 -15.30
C ALA A 17 19.60 -10.16 -16.47
N LEU A 18 20.08 -10.97 -17.42
CA LEU A 18 19.23 -11.52 -18.49
C LEU A 18 18.28 -12.61 -17.99
N PHE A 19 18.72 -13.46 -17.07
CA PHE A 19 17.90 -14.54 -16.51
C PHE A 19 16.94 -14.08 -15.41
N PHE A 20 17.30 -13.02 -14.68
CA PHE A 20 16.49 -12.44 -13.60
C PHE A 20 15.94 -11.05 -13.94
N ALA A 21 15.98 -10.66 -15.22
CA ALA A 21 15.45 -9.37 -15.68
C ALA A 21 13.98 -9.22 -15.31
N ASP A 22 13.19 -10.27 -15.52
CA ASP A 22 11.75 -10.27 -15.28
C ASP A 22 11.45 -10.13 -13.78
N GLU A 23 12.21 -10.80 -12.91
CA GLU A 23 12.06 -10.69 -11.45
C GLU A 23 12.48 -9.30 -10.95
N ILE A 24 13.58 -8.75 -11.46
CA ILE A 24 14.09 -7.42 -11.07
C ILE A 24 13.13 -6.33 -11.54
N LEU A 25 12.69 -6.39 -12.81
CA LEU A 25 11.73 -5.45 -13.36
C LEU A 25 10.35 -5.60 -12.69
N GLY A 26 9.95 -6.83 -12.36
CA GLY A 26 8.74 -7.12 -11.59
C GLY A 26 8.79 -6.51 -10.18
N PHE A 27 9.93 -6.62 -9.50
CA PHE A 27 10.13 -6.01 -8.18
C PHE A 27 10.08 -4.47 -8.26
N VAL A 28 10.77 -3.86 -9.23
CA VAL A 28 10.73 -2.40 -9.43
C VAL A 28 9.31 -1.94 -9.78
N GLY A 29 8.61 -2.67 -10.65
CA GLY A 29 7.21 -2.40 -10.98
C GLY A 29 6.28 -2.50 -9.76
N ALA A 30 6.50 -3.48 -8.87
CA ALA A 30 5.75 -3.62 -7.64
C ALA A 30 5.99 -2.44 -6.68
N VAL A 31 7.24 -2.01 -6.51
CA VAL A 31 7.58 -0.86 -5.66
C VAL A 31 6.93 0.42 -6.19
N ILE A 32 7.05 0.68 -7.50
CA ILE A 32 6.41 1.83 -8.14
C ILE A 32 4.88 1.75 -7.99
N GLY A 33 4.30 0.57 -8.23
CA GLY A 33 2.86 0.33 -8.07
C GLY A 33 2.38 0.61 -6.64
N ILE A 34 3.13 0.22 -5.61
CA ILE A 34 2.80 0.51 -4.21
C ILE A 34 2.83 2.02 -3.94
N VAL A 35 3.86 2.73 -4.42
CA VAL A 35 3.98 4.19 -4.24
C VAL A 35 2.80 4.91 -4.89
N PHE A 36 2.46 4.58 -6.14
CA PHE A 36 1.31 5.15 -6.82
C PHE A 36 -0.01 4.77 -6.16
N SER A 37 -0.15 3.53 -5.68
CA SER A 37 -1.35 3.07 -4.96
C SER A 37 -1.58 3.90 -3.70
N ILE A 38 -0.54 4.18 -2.90
CA ILE A 38 -0.67 5.00 -1.69
C ILE A 38 -1.10 6.43 -2.05
N GLY A 39 -0.48 7.03 -3.07
CA GLY A 39 -0.83 8.36 -3.55
C GLY A 39 -2.27 8.47 -4.07
N PHE A 40 -2.69 7.54 -4.94
CA PHE A 40 -4.04 7.51 -5.50
C PHE A 40 -5.11 7.25 -4.44
N THR A 41 -4.82 6.37 -3.48
CA THR A 41 -5.75 6.08 -2.38
C THR A 41 -6.00 7.33 -1.53
N GLY A 42 -4.95 8.10 -1.23
CA GLY A 42 -5.08 9.37 -0.51
C GLY A 42 -5.95 10.39 -1.26
N LEU A 43 -5.74 10.53 -2.57
CA LEU A 43 -6.57 11.40 -3.42
C LEU A 43 -8.04 10.95 -3.47
N LEU A 44 -8.29 9.65 -3.57
CA LEU A 44 -9.64 9.06 -3.55
C LEU A 44 -10.37 9.35 -2.24
N LEU A 45 -9.71 9.19 -1.10
CA LEU A 45 -10.27 9.50 0.22
C LEU A 45 -10.65 10.98 0.33
N LEU A 46 -9.80 11.86 -0.20
CA LEU A 46 -10.04 13.30 -0.17
C LEU A 46 -11.20 13.70 -1.09
N ALA A 47 -11.29 13.09 -2.27
CA ALA A 47 -12.42 13.27 -3.19
C ALA A 47 -13.75 12.80 -2.57
N LEU A 48 -13.74 11.67 -1.86
CA LEU A 48 -14.92 11.14 -1.18
C LEU A 48 -15.39 12.06 -0.05
N ALA A 49 -14.45 12.62 0.72
CA ALA A 49 -14.74 13.61 1.75
C ALA A 49 -15.33 14.91 1.18
N ALA A 50 -14.75 15.40 0.09
CA ALA A 50 -15.26 16.56 -0.62
C ALA A 50 -16.67 16.32 -1.19
N GLY A 51 -16.93 15.12 -1.71
CA GLY A 51 -18.26 14.71 -2.17
C GLY A 51 -19.29 14.67 -1.03
N ALA A 52 -18.93 14.08 0.12
CA ALA A 52 -19.79 14.04 1.30
C ALA A 52 -20.10 15.45 1.83
N PHE A 53 -19.10 16.34 1.83
CA PHE A 53 -19.28 17.75 2.18
C PHE A 53 -20.23 18.46 1.22
N ALA A 54 -20.00 18.33 -0.09
CA ALA A 54 -20.82 18.97 -1.12
C ALA A 54 -22.28 18.50 -1.05
N LEU A 55 -22.52 17.21 -0.83
CA LEU A 55 -23.85 16.65 -0.64
C LEU A 55 -24.54 17.21 0.62
N ALA A 56 -23.82 17.30 1.74
CA ALA A 56 -24.37 17.86 2.98
C ALA A 56 -24.77 19.34 2.82
N VAL A 57 -23.96 20.13 2.11
CA VAL A 57 -24.27 21.53 1.80
C VAL A 57 -25.46 21.64 0.84
N PHE A 58 -25.54 20.77 -0.18
CA PHE A 58 -26.65 20.74 -1.14
C PHE A 58 -28.01 20.46 -0.46
N VAL A 59 -28.02 19.60 0.56
CA VAL A 59 -29.21 19.29 1.36
C VAL A 59 -29.61 20.46 2.29
N GLY A 60 -28.79 21.50 2.40
CA GLY A 60 -29.06 22.68 3.22
C GLY A 60 -28.59 22.54 4.67
N CYS A 61 -27.67 21.61 4.97
CA CYS A 61 -27.06 21.55 6.30
C CYS A 61 -26.19 22.79 6.58
N SER A 62 -26.03 23.11 7.87
CA SER A 62 -25.06 24.13 8.29
C SER A 62 -23.64 23.68 7.95
N VAL A 63 -22.75 24.64 7.69
CA VAL A 63 -21.33 24.36 7.35
C VAL A 63 -20.65 23.51 8.43
N GLY A 64 -20.99 23.75 9.70
CA GLY A 64 -20.50 22.95 10.83
C GLY A 64 -20.92 21.49 10.76
N LEU A 65 -22.18 21.21 10.42
CA LEU A 65 -22.70 19.85 10.20
C LEU A 65 -22.10 19.19 8.95
N ALA A 66 -21.89 19.95 7.87
CA ALA A 66 -21.26 19.43 6.68
C ALA A 66 -19.79 19.00 6.94
N LEU A 67 -19.05 19.78 7.73
CA LEU A 67 -17.69 19.43 8.14
C LEU A 67 -17.64 18.18 9.03
N THR A 68 -18.57 18.00 9.95
CA THR A 68 -18.62 16.78 10.77
C THR A 68 -18.94 15.56 9.91
N ILE A 69 -19.88 15.67 8.97
CA ILE A 69 -20.20 14.58 8.02
C ILE A 69 -18.97 14.22 7.17
N ALA A 70 -18.26 15.21 6.61
CA ALA A 70 -17.04 14.98 5.84
C ALA A 70 -15.93 14.32 6.68
N THR A 71 -15.80 14.73 7.95
CA THR A 71 -14.83 14.15 8.89
C THR A 71 -15.18 12.70 9.22
N VAL A 72 -16.46 12.41 9.47
CA VAL A 72 -16.93 11.04 9.72
C VAL A 72 -16.71 10.17 8.48
N ALA A 73 -16.98 10.68 7.27
CA ALA A 73 -16.72 9.98 6.02
C ALA A 73 -15.24 9.64 5.84
N LEU A 74 -14.33 10.57 6.18
CA LEU A 74 -12.88 10.32 6.18
C LEU A 74 -12.48 9.24 7.18
N VAL A 75 -12.96 9.32 8.42
CA VAL A 75 -12.64 8.34 9.46
C VAL A 75 -13.13 6.94 9.08
N LEU A 76 -14.37 6.82 8.59
CA LEU A 76 -14.93 5.53 8.15
C LEU A 76 -14.17 4.96 6.95
N SER A 77 -13.75 5.82 6.03
CA SER A 77 -12.99 5.38 4.85
C SER A 77 -11.57 4.95 5.22
N LEU A 78 -10.93 5.61 6.20
CA LEU A 78 -9.68 5.15 6.81
C LEU A 78 -9.86 3.79 7.49
N PHE A 79 -10.94 3.60 8.25
CA PHE A 79 -11.24 2.30 8.85
C PHE A 79 -11.46 1.22 7.79
N GLY A 80 -12.19 1.51 6.72
CA GLY A 80 -12.41 0.56 5.61
C GLY A 80 -11.10 0.12 4.95
N TRP A 81 -10.15 1.05 4.78
CA TRP A 81 -8.82 0.73 4.25
C TRP A 81 -7.95 -0.01 5.27
N LEU A 82 -8.01 0.33 6.56
CA LEU A 82 -7.17 -0.26 7.62
C LEU A 82 -7.64 -1.68 8.04
N LEU A 83 -8.94 -1.94 7.97
CA LEU A 83 -9.58 -3.20 8.40
C LEU A 83 -8.94 -4.46 7.80
N PRO A 84 -8.70 -4.58 6.47
CA PRO A 84 -8.06 -5.77 5.90
C PRO A 84 -6.66 -6.00 6.46
N TYR A 85 -5.87 -4.94 6.69
CA TYR A 85 -4.53 -5.07 7.28
C TYR A 85 -4.59 -5.50 8.74
N LEU A 86 -5.54 -4.96 9.52
CA LEU A 86 -5.79 -5.40 10.89
C LEU A 86 -6.24 -6.87 10.94
N LEU A 87 -7.10 -7.30 10.01
CA LEU A 87 -7.54 -8.70 9.89
C LEU A 87 -6.37 -9.63 9.60
N VAL A 88 -5.52 -9.30 8.62
CA VAL A 88 -4.32 -10.08 8.30
C VAL A 88 -3.38 -10.13 9.49
N GLY A 89 -3.10 -8.99 10.13
CA GLY A 89 -2.27 -8.94 11.34
C GLY A 89 -2.82 -9.79 12.49
N PHE A 90 -4.14 -9.75 12.69
CA PHE A 90 -4.83 -10.57 13.69
C PHE A 90 -4.76 -12.07 13.36
N LEU A 91 -4.95 -12.47 12.10
CA LEU A 91 -4.80 -13.85 11.66
C LEU A 91 -3.37 -14.35 11.87
N VAL A 92 -2.37 -13.55 11.49
CA VAL A 92 -0.95 -13.86 11.75
C VAL A 92 -0.70 -14.00 13.25
N TYR A 93 -1.23 -13.09 14.07
CA TYR A 93 -1.13 -13.18 15.53
C TYR A 93 -1.71 -14.49 16.08
N LEU A 94 -2.89 -14.91 15.61
CA LEU A 94 -3.50 -16.17 16.03
C LEU A 94 -2.67 -17.39 15.60
N VAL A 95 -2.09 -17.38 14.39
CA VAL A 95 -1.22 -18.44 13.90
C VAL A 95 0.08 -18.52 14.70
N VAL A 96 0.71 -17.38 14.98
CA VAL A 96 1.95 -17.30 15.78
C VAL A 96 1.69 -17.71 17.24
N ARG A 97 0.55 -17.30 17.81
CA ARG A 97 0.13 -17.72 19.16
C ARG A 97 -0.16 -19.22 19.24
N LYS A 98 -0.60 -19.84 18.14
CA LYS A 98 -0.78 -21.29 18.02
C LYS A 98 0.51 -22.07 17.71
N LYS A 99 1.71 -21.50 17.94
CA LYS A 99 2.90 -22.35 18.02
C LYS A 99 2.71 -23.36 19.16
N PRO A 100 2.77 -24.67 18.90
CA PRO A 100 2.80 -25.65 19.98
C PRO A 100 4.08 -25.38 20.77
N ASN A 101 3.95 -25.30 22.11
CA ASN A 101 5.11 -25.51 22.97
C ASN A 101 5.66 -26.89 22.63
N THR A 102 6.71 -26.93 21.82
CA THR A 102 7.56 -28.12 21.68
C THR A 102 8.13 -28.40 23.06
N VAL A 103 7.54 -29.41 23.71
CA VAL A 103 8.28 -30.33 24.59
C VAL A 103 9.45 -30.94 23.82
#